data_AF-A0AAV8U052-F1
#
_entry.id   AF-A0AAV8U052-F1
#
_cell.length_a   1.000
_cell.length_b   1.000
_cell.length_c   1.000
_cell.angle_alpha   90.00
_cell.angle_beta   90.00
_cell.angle_gamma   90.00
#
_symmetry.space_group_name_H-M   'P 1'
#
loop_
_entity.id
_entity.type
_entity.pdbx_description
1 polymer ?
#
loop_
_entity_poly.entity_id
_entity_poly.type
_entity_poly.pdbx_seq_one_letter_code
_entity_poly.pdbx_strand_id
1 'polypeptide(L)'
;MASLQGPVFCPAVRAKKVGGYSLPVNGRFVNNARLLRSELSGFKGIAGYKTKVGVLYRQSDARRFVGVQCSLSSSSDGNGSTAENFNENDEDYVNSSVVEAVEVKSGADGFIVKMRDGRHLRCVHNNPQGHLPDYAPHPAIVLKMEDGTGLLLPIIVLEMPSVLLMAAIRNVQIARPTLYQVVKEMIDKLGYEVKLVRVTKRVHEAYFAQLYLTKIGNRSDFVSFDLRPSDAINIAVRCKVPIQVNKYLAYNDGMRVIESGKITKSLASDGLLFTELDRPSSQPCLDTKEFNLIRNMLIAAVEERYNDAAQWRDELGQFRAKRNLKKYT
;
A
#
# COMPACT_ATOMS: atom_id res chain seq x y z
N MET A 1 -35.20 17.91 -30.33
CA MET A 1 -35.62 17.45 -28.99
C MET A 1 -34.40 17.42 -28.08
N ALA A 2 -34.59 17.76 -26.80
CA ALA A 2 -33.69 18.54 -25.97
C ALA A 2 -32.35 17.88 -25.54
N SER A 3 -31.30 18.71 -25.49
CA SER A 3 -30.06 18.50 -24.75
C SER A 3 -30.14 19.31 -23.45
N LEU A 4 -30.10 18.65 -22.29
CA LEU A 4 -30.06 19.29 -20.98
C LEU A 4 -28.61 19.44 -20.54
N GLN A 5 -28.13 20.68 -20.49
CA GLN A 5 -26.80 21.07 -20.00
C GLN A 5 -27.02 21.82 -18.69
N GLY A 6 -26.63 21.21 -17.56
CA GLY A 6 -26.67 21.84 -16.23
C GLY A 6 -25.34 22.56 -15.92
N PRO A 7 -25.35 23.72 -15.23
CA PRO A 7 -24.14 24.49 -14.97
C PRO A 7 -23.34 23.94 -13.78
N VAL A 8 -22.02 23.89 -13.95
CA VAL A 8 -21.01 23.60 -12.93
C VAL A 8 -20.71 24.87 -12.14
N PHE A 9 -20.90 24.83 -10.82
CA PHE A 9 -20.48 25.90 -9.91
C PHE A 9 -19.02 25.69 -9.48
N CYS A 10 -18.15 26.65 -9.77
CA CYS A 10 -16.82 26.79 -9.18
C CYS A 10 -16.66 28.22 -8.65
N PRO A 11 -16.43 28.46 -7.35
CA PRO A 11 -16.21 29.82 -6.87
C PRO A 11 -14.74 30.20 -7.07
N ALA A 12 -14.51 31.14 -7.99
CA ALA A 12 -13.24 31.83 -8.13
C ALA A 12 -13.18 32.99 -7.13
N VAL A 13 -12.26 32.94 -6.17
CA VAL A 13 -11.97 34.06 -5.27
C VAL A 13 -10.98 35.00 -5.95
N ARG A 14 -11.46 36.18 -6.35
CA ARG A 14 -10.66 37.27 -6.91
C ARG A 14 -10.37 38.29 -5.81
N ALA A 15 -9.10 38.66 -5.65
CA ALA A 15 -8.63 39.66 -4.71
C ALA A 15 -9.11 41.08 -5.08
N LYS A 16 -9.47 41.90 -4.08
CA LYS A 16 -9.60 43.35 -4.23
C LYS A 16 -9.05 44.09 -3.01
N LYS A 17 -8.19 45.08 -3.29
CA LYS A 17 -7.47 45.97 -2.36
C LYS A 17 -8.39 47.07 -1.79
N VAL A 18 -8.08 47.42 -0.52
CA VAL A 18 -7.94 48.75 0.11
C VAL A 18 -9.07 49.78 -0.01
N GLY A 19 -9.52 50.26 1.15
CA GLY A 19 -10.18 51.56 1.33
C GLY A 19 -10.55 51.77 2.80
N GLY A 20 -9.79 52.60 3.51
CA GLY A 20 -10.08 52.96 4.91
C GLY A 20 -11.05 54.15 5.00
N TYR A 21 -11.89 54.13 6.04
CA TYR A 21 -12.56 55.32 6.58
C TYR A 21 -12.73 55.17 8.09
N SER A 22 -12.64 56.31 8.77
CA SER A 22 -12.47 56.48 10.21
C SER A 22 -13.66 57.20 10.86
N LEU A 23 -13.78 57.01 12.20
CA LEU A 23 -14.48 57.82 13.25
C LEU A 23 -15.96 57.48 13.55
N PRO A 24 -16.51 57.82 14.75
CA PRO A 24 -15.90 58.46 15.95
C PRO A 24 -16.20 57.80 17.33
N VAL A 25 -15.59 58.43 18.34
CA VAL A 25 -15.56 58.31 19.81
C VAL A 25 -16.88 58.66 20.52
N ASN A 26 -17.25 57.97 21.63
CA ASN A 26 -17.32 58.48 23.04
C ASN A 26 -18.22 57.62 23.98
N GLY A 27 -17.81 57.42 25.25
CA GLY A 27 -18.67 56.88 26.34
C GLY A 27 -17.89 56.38 27.58
N ARG A 28 -18.26 56.84 28.78
CA ARG A 28 -17.45 56.95 30.02
C ARG A 28 -17.48 55.74 31.00
N PHE A 29 -16.33 55.59 31.70
CA PHE A 29 -16.04 55.23 33.12
C PHE A 29 -17.05 54.52 34.04
N VAL A 30 -16.60 53.49 34.77
CA VAL A 30 -16.72 53.32 36.26
C VAL A 30 -15.55 52.46 36.82
N ASN A 31 -15.07 52.85 38.01
CA ASN A 31 -13.98 52.30 38.83
C ASN A 31 -14.25 50.92 39.47
N ASN A 32 -13.20 50.15 39.79
CA ASN A 32 -12.84 49.82 41.18
C ASN A 32 -11.56 48.96 41.31
N ALA A 33 -10.84 49.25 42.39
CA ALA A 33 -9.54 48.73 42.80
C ALA A 33 -9.58 47.33 43.46
N ARG A 34 -8.43 46.66 43.52
CA ARG A 34 -7.83 46.18 44.79
C ARG A 34 -6.40 45.66 44.59
N LEU A 35 -5.50 46.23 45.39
CA LEU A 35 -4.17 45.72 45.71
C LEU A 35 -4.26 44.45 46.58
N LEU A 36 -3.25 43.58 46.49
CA LEU A 36 -2.62 42.97 47.66
C LEU A 36 -1.17 42.56 47.34
N ARG A 37 -0.36 42.63 48.39
CA ARG A 37 1.08 42.93 48.47
C ARG A 37 1.75 41.81 49.26
N SER A 38 2.98 41.43 48.90
CA SER A 38 4.06 40.96 49.81
C SER A 38 5.30 40.71 48.93
N GLU A 39 6.26 41.61 48.81
CA GLU A 39 7.42 41.88 49.71
C GLU A 39 8.25 40.65 50.07
N LEU A 40 9.49 40.58 49.56
CA LEU A 40 10.70 40.62 50.38
C LEU A 40 11.98 40.84 49.54
N SER A 41 12.83 41.70 50.10
CA SER A 41 13.95 42.43 49.50
C SER A 41 15.30 41.71 49.64
N GLY A 42 16.31 42.12 48.85
CA GLY A 42 17.72 41.84 49.14
C GLY A 42 18.70 42.44 48.11
N PHE A 43 19.28 43.59 48.46
CA PHE A 43 20.23 44.43 47.70
C PHE A 43 21.69 43.91 47.66
N LYS A 44 22.41 44.22 46.55
CA LYS A 44 23.82 44.72 46.43
C LYS A 44 24.34 44.37 45.02
N GLY A 45 25.00 45.21 44.21
CA GLY A 45 25.46 46.59 44.31
C GLY A 45 26.56 46.83 43.24
N ILE A 46 26.62 48.07 42.74
CA ILE A 46 27.80 48.79 42.19
C ILE A 46 28.19 48.59 40.69
N ALA A 47 27.64 49.51 39.89
CA ALA A 47 28.29 50.55 39.07
C ALA A 47 29.50 50.26 38.14
N GLY A 48 29.34 50.72 36.88
CA GLY A 48 30.41 51.11 35.95
C GLY A 48 29.82 51.85 34.73
N TYR A 49 30.08 53.16 34.65
CA TYR A 49 29.48 54.14 33.72
C TYR A 49 30.34 54.38 32.46
N LYS A 50 29.74 55.06 31.46
CA LYS A 50 30.30 55.84 30.31
C LYS A 50 30.33 55.14 28.94
N THR A 51 29.95 55.73 27.79
CA THR A 51 29.21 56.94 27.40
C THR A 51 28.75 56.74 25.94
N LYS A 52 27.59 57.30 25.56
CA LYS A 52 26.96 57.30 24.22
C LYS A 52 27.71 58.15 23.19
N VAL A 53 27.56 57.82 21.89
CA VAL A 53 26.97 58.57 20.74
C VAL A 53 27.33 57.75 19.47
N GLY A 54 26.49 57.37 18.50
CA GLY A 54 25.06 57.51 18.21
C GLY A 54 24.80 56.99 16.79
N VAL A 55 23.54 56.55 16.57
CA VAL A 55 22.81 56.39 15.28
C VAL A 55 22.87 55.03 14.54
N LEU A 56 21.94 54.16 14.97
CA LEU A 56 20.89 53.45 14.21
C LEU A 56 21.24 52.70 12.92
N TYR A 57 21.22 51.36 13.00
CA TYR A 57 20.44 50.54 12.07
C TYR A 57 19.62 49.48 12.84
N ARG A 58 18.46 49.21 12.26
CA ARG A 58 17.23 48.59 12.77
C ARG A 58 17.39 47.08 13.02
N GLN A 59 17.13 46.62 14.24
CA GLN A 59 16.98 45.20 14.59
C GLN A 59 15.51 44.98 15.00
N SER A 60 14.79 44.11 14.29
CA SER A 60 13.41 43.73 14.61
C SER A 60 13.38 42.38 15.33
N ASP A 61 12.58 42.38 16.39
CA ASP A 61 12.41 41.39 17.45
C ASP A 61 12.26 39.93 17.04
N ALA A 62 12.88 39.08 17.85
CA ALA A 62 12.60 37.66 17.97
C ALA A 62 11.21 37.42 18.61
N ARG A 63 10.41 36.55 17.99
CA ARG A 63 9.25 35.91 18.64
C ARG A 63 9.36 34.39 18.61
N ARG A 64 9.60 33.86 19.81
CA ARG A 64 9.33 32.53 20.38
C ARG A 64 8.74 31.48 19.42
N PHE A 65 9.56 30.52 19.02
CA PHE A 65 9.11 29.17 18.73
C PHE A 65 9.13 28.35 20.02
N VAL A 66 7.99 27.80 20.41
CA VAL A 66 7.89 26.82 21.49
C VAL A 66 8.47 25.51 20.95
N GLY A 67 9.71 25.20 21.34
CA GLY A 67 10.31 23.89 21.05
C GLY A 67 9.64 22.84 21.92
N VAL A 68 8.87 21.94 21.32
CA VAL A 68 8.44 20.70 21.97
C VAL A 68 9.65 19.76 21.97
N GLN A 69 10.28 19.63 23.14
CA GLN A 69 11.39 18.70 23.35
C GLN A 69 10.80 17.32 23.64
N CYS A 70 10.73 16.47 22.60
CA CYS A 70 10.35 15.07 22.75
C CYS A 70 11.56 14.26 23.23
N SER A 71 11.56 13.88 24.50
CA SER A 71 12.50 12.87 25.03
C SER A 71 11.98 11.49 24.65
N LEU A 72 12.42 10.96 23.50
CA LEU A 72 12.19 9.56 23.14
C LEU A 72 13.27 8.68 23.80
N SER A 73 13.02 8.24 25.02
CA SER A 73 13.71 7.07 25.57
C SER A 73 13.04 5.81 25.01
N SER A 74 13.48 5.39 23.82
CA SER A 74 13.16 4.08 23.26
C SER A 74 14.37 3.18 23.50
N SER A 75 14.24 2.19 24.39
CA SER A 75 15.20 1.10 24.51
C SER A 75 15.02 0.19 23.30
N SER A 76 15.74 0.48 22.23
CA SER A 76 15.86 -0.44 21.11
C SER A 76 16.71 -1.61 21.59
N ASP A 77 16.07 -2.75 21.84
CA ASP A 77 16.79 -4.02 21.89
C ASP A 77 17.53 -4.14 20.55
N GLY A 78 18.86 -4.27 20.61
CA GLY A 78 19.81 -4.07 19.51
C GLY A 78 19.72 -5.05 18.33
N ASN A 79 18.53 -5.53 17.99
CA ASN A 79 18.25 -6.36 16.84
C ASN A 79 17.83 -5.54 15.60
N GLY A 80 18.10 -4.23 15.61
CA GLY A 80 17.99 -3.43 14.41
C GLY A 80 18.98 -3.95 13.38
N SER A 81 18.49 -4.58 12.32
CA SER A 81 19.29 -4.88 11.13
C SER A 81 19.94 -3.58 10.69
N THR A 82 21.24 -3.48 10.92
CA THR A 82 22.06 -2.41 10.36
C THR A 82 21.85 -2.45 8.86
N ALA A 83 21.74 -1.28 8.21
CA ALA A 83 21.67 -1.21 6.75
C ALA A 83 22.79 -2.09 6.19
N GLU A 84 22.43 -3.23 5.59
CA GLU A 84 23.42 -4.17 5.10
C GLU A 84 24.25 -3.43 4.06
N ASN A 85 25.57 -3.44 4.24
CA ASN A 85 26.51 -2.86 3.29
C ASN A 85 26.20 -3.44 1.91
N PHE A 86 26.13 -2.57 0.89
CA PHE A 86 25.87 -2.97 -0.48
C PHE A 86 26.85 -4.08 -0.88
N ASN A 87 26.38 -5.33 -0.97
CA ASN A 87 27.20 -6.41 -1.48
C ASN A 87 27.22 -6.26 -3.00
N GLU A 88 28.36 -5.78 -3.53
CA GLU A 88 28.59 -5.54 -4.96
C GLU A 88 28.69 -6.82 -5.79
N ASN A 89 28.58 -8.01 -5.19
CA ASN A 89 28.62 -9.27 -5.94
C ASN A 89 27.39 -9.44 -6.84
N ASP A 90 27.37 -8.71 -7.95
CA ASP A 90 26.44 -8.83 -9.07
C ASP A 90 26.48 -10.23 -9.69
N GLU A 91 27.55 -11.00 -9.44
CA GLU A 91 27.72 -12.36 -9.94
C GLU A 91 26.65 -13.34 -9.42
N ASP A 92 26.08 -13.10 -8.24
CA ASP A 92 25.04 -13.95 -7.66
C ASP A 92 23.63 -13.62 -8.15
N TYR A 93 23.49 -12.57 -8.97
CA TYR A 93 22.21 -12.04 -9.40
C TYR A 93 22.05 -12.11 -10.92
N VAL A 94 20.81 -12.23 -11.37
CA VAL A 94 20.43 -12.24 -12.78
C VAL A 94 19.36 -11.17 -13.03
N ASN A 95 19.49 -10.44 -14.14
CA ASN A 95 18.45 -9.49 -14.56
C ASN A 95 17.16 -10.21 -14.91
N SER A 96 16.04 -9.53 -14.68
CA SER A 96 14.71 -10.08 -14.94
C SER A 96 13.78 -9.04 -15.53
N SER A 97 12.85 -9.52 -16.36
CA SER A 97 11.74 -8.73 -16.88
C SER A 97 10.40 -9.21 -16.32
N VAL A 98 9.47 -8.28 -16.13
CA VAL A 98 8.12 -8.62 -15.70
C VAL A 98 7.32 -9.16 -16.90
N VAL A 99 6.73 -10.33 -16.72
CA VAL A 99 5.79 -10.93 -17.66
C VAL A 99 4.38 -10.40 -17.39
N GLU A 100 3.60 -10.15 -18.44
CA GLU A 100 2.18 -9.78 -18.33
C GLU A 100 1.28 -10.98 -17.96
N ALA A 101 1.55 -11.56 -16.78
CA ALA A 101 0.75 -12.58 -16.16
C ALA A 101 -0.33 -11.96 -15.25
N VAL A 102 -1.42 -12.68 -15.06
CA VAL A 102 -2.54 -12.30 -14.18
C VAL A 102 -2.51 -13.14 -12.91
N GLU A 103 -2.50 -14.46 -13.08
CA GLU A 103 -2.61 -15.41 -11.99
C GLU A 103 -1.79 -16.68 -12.26
N VAL A 104 -1.44 -17.37 -11.19
CA VAL A 104 -0.78 -18.66 -11.20
C VAL A 104 -1.61 -19.65 -10.40
N LYS A 105 -1.74 -20.85 -10.95
CA LYS A 105 -2.37 -22.01 -10.31
C LYS A 105 -1.35 -23.15 -10.24
N SER A 106 -1.34 -23.88 -9.12
CA SER A 106 -0.66 -25.18 -9.00
C SER A 106 -1.68 -26.31 -9.20
N GLY A 107 -1.23 -27.50 -9.57
CA GLY A 107 -2.08 -28.68 -9.80
C GLY A 107 -1.27 -29.93 -10.10
N ALA A 108 -1.95 -31.06 -10.29
CA ALA A 108 -1.32 -32.37 -10.53
C ALA A 108 -0.36 -32.40 -11.73
N ASP A 109 -0.66 -31.62 -12.78
CA ASP A 109 0.14 -31.55 -14.01
C ASP A 109 1.18 -30.41 -13.99
N GLY A 110 1.47 -29.84 -12.81
CA GLY A 110 2.37 -28.71 -12.62
C GLY A 110 1.65 -27.37 -12.48
N PHE A 111 2.25 -26.31 -13.02
CA PHE A 111 1.77 -24.93 -12.84
C PHE A 111 1.14 -24.40 -14.12
N ILE A 112 0.10 -23.60 -13.95
CA ILE A 112 -0.54 -22.86 -15.03
C ILE A 112 -0.39 -21.37 -14.74
N VAL A 113 0.33 -20.67 -15.62
CA VAL A 113 0.40 -19.21 -15.61
C VAL A 113 -0.60 -18.68 -16.62
N LYS A 114 -1.62 -17.97 -16.15
CA LYS A 114 -2.57 -17.28 -17.03
C LYS A 114 -2.02 -15.91 -17.39
N MET A 115 -1.80 -15.72 -18.68
CA MET A 115 -1.35 -14.48 -19.28
C MET A 115 -2.52 -13.51 -19.42
N ARG A 116 -2.22 -12.21 -19.46
CA ARG A 116 -3.24 -11.16 -19.63
C ARG A 116 -4.02 -11.26 -20.94
N ASP A 117 -3.39 -11.78 -21.99
CA ASP A 117 -4.03 -12.02 -23.30
C ASP A 117 -4.93 -13.28 -23.31
N GLY A 118 -5.10 -13.93 -22.16
CA GLY A 118 -5.90 -15.15 -22.01
C GLY A 118 -5.18 -16.43 -22.40
N ARG A 119 -3.92 -16.36 -22.86
CA ARG A 119 -3.10 -17.57 -23.04
C ARG A 119 -2.75 -18.18 -21.69
N HIS A 120 -2.55 -19.49 -21.70
CA HIS A 120 -2.10 -20.22 -20.53
C HIS A 120 -0.74 -20.85 -20.85
N LEU A 121 0.23 -20.62 -19.98
CA LEU A 121 1.53 -21.29 -20.05
C LEU A 121 1.49 -22.44 -19.06
N ARG A 122 1.76 -23.65 -19.55
CA ARG A 122 2.02 -24.79 -18.68
C ARG A 122 3.49 -24.80 -18.32
N CYS A 123 3.75 -24.81 -17.03
CA CYS A 123 5.10 -24.76 -16.48
C CYS A 123 5.30 -25.91 -15.51
N VAL A 124 6.54 -26.37 -15.40
CA VAL A 124 6.97 -27.31 -14.35
C VAL A 124 8.03 -26.67 -13.48
N HIS A 125 8.15 -27.18 -12.26
CA HIS A 125 9.20 -26.74 -11.36
C HIS A 125 10.58 -27.01 -11.98
N ASN A 126 11.51 -26.06 -11.83
CA ASN A 126 12.87 -26.25 -12.33
C ASN A 126 13.62 -27.29 -11.49
N ASN A 127 13.55 -27.16 -10.17
CA ASN A 127 14.09 -28.14 -9.22
C ASN A 127 13.05 -29.24 -8.93
N PRO A 128 13.34 -30.53 -9.19
CA PRO A 128 12.41 -31.64 -8.93
C PRO A 128 12.07 -31.84 -7.44
N GLN A 129 12.87 -31.28 -6.52
CA GLN A 129 12.60 -31.33 -5.07
C GLN A 129 11.69 -30.20 -4.59
N GLY A 130 11.44 -29.19 -5.43
CA GLY A 130 10.53 -28.10 -5.09
C GLY A 130 9.08 -28.54 -5.25
N HIS A 131 8.42 -28.82 -4.13
CA HIS A 131 7.01 -29.16 -4.09
C HIS A 131 6.24 -27.96 -3.54
N LEU A 132 5.58 -27.18 -4.42
CA LEU A 132 4.54 -26.26 -3.97
C LEU A 132 3.23 -27.03 -3.83
N PRO A 133 2.47 -26.85 -2.74
CA PRO A 133 1.18 -27.52 -2.57
C PRO A 133 0.23 -27.18 -3.72
N ASP A 134 -0.75 -28.05 -3.99
CA ASP A 134 -1.84 -27.71 -4.90
C ASP A 134 -2.62 -26.52 -4.31
N TYR A 135 -2.81 -25.47 -5.10
CA TYR A 135 -3.49 -24.26 -4.68
C TYR A 135 -4.31 -23.65 -5.83
N ALA A 136 -5.47 -23.10 -5.46
CA ALA A 136 -6.38 -22.40 -6.36
C ALA A 136 -5.69 -21.23 -7.11
N PRO A 137 -6.25 -20.69 -8.20
CA PRO A 137 -5.64 -19.53 -8.86
C PRO A 137 -5.41 -18.35 -7.90
N HIS A 138 -4.19 -17.82 -7.87
CA HIS A 138 -3.83 -16.63 -7.10
C HIS A 138 -3.21 -15.57 -8.01
N PRO A 139 -3.46 -14.27 -7.76
CA PRO A 139 -2.74 -13.20 -8.42
C PRO A 139 -1.23 -13.33 -8.19
N ALA A 140 -0.44 -13.10 -9.23
CA ALA A 140 1.00 -13.24 -9.15
C ALA A 140 1.72 -12.20 -10.03
N ILE A 141 2.91 -11.80 -9.58
CA ILE A 141 3.89 -11.11 -10.42
C ILE A 141 4.86 -12.18 -10.90
N VAL A 142 5.00 -12.33 -12.22
CA VAL A 142 5.90 -13.33 -12.80
C VAL A 142 7.12 -12.63 -13.38
N LEU A 143 8.30 -12.96 -12.86
CA LEU A 143 9.59 -12.48 -13.37
C LEU A 143 10.19 -13.51 -14.31
N LYS A 144 10.64 -13.09 -15.49
CA LYS A 144 11.38 -13.92 -16.44
C LYS A 144 12.87 -13.59 -16.35
N MET A 145 13.71 -14.62 -16.19
CA MET A 145 15.16 -14.43 -16.12
C MET A 145 15.74 -14.12 -17.50
N GLU A 146 16.69 -13.17 -17.56
CA GLU A 146 17.34 -12.66 -18.78
C GLU A 146 18.76 -13.24 -18.98
N ASP A 147 19.04 -14.41 -18.42
CA ASP A 147 20.29 -15.19 -18.57
C ASP A 147 20.21 -16.26 -19.67
N GLY A 148 19.11 -16.29 -20.43
CA GLY A 148 18.86 -17.30 -21.46
C GLY A 148 18.31 -18.63 -20.94
N THR A 149 18.17 -18.81 -19.62
CA THR A 149 17.56 -20.02 -19.04
C THR A 149 16.06 -20.12 -19.35
N GLY A 150 15.40 -18.99 -19.58
CA GLY A 150 13.96 -18.91 -19.81
C GLY A 150 13.13 -19.21 -18.55
N LEU A 151 13.75 -19.24 -17.37
CA LEU A 151 13.06 -19.49 -16.11
C LEU A 151 12.07 -18.38 -15.76
N LEU A 152 10.91 -18.78 -15.25
CA LEU A 152 9.89 -17.91 -14.71
C LEU A 152 9.81 -18.07 -13.20
N LEU A 153 9.94 -16.98 -12.46
CA LEU A 153 9.75 -16.94 -11.01
C LEU A 153 8.41 -16.27 -10.69
N PRO A 154 7.37 -17.04 -10.32
CA PRO A 154 6.12 -16.46 -9.85
C PRO A 154 6.22 -16.06 -8.39
N ILE A 155 5.84 -14.82 -8.11
CA ILE A 155 5.71 -14.26 -6.75
C ILE A 155 4.22 -14.03 -6.53
N ILE A 156 3.63 -14.86 -5.66
CA ILE A 156 2.21 -14.75 -5.30
C ILE A 156 2.00 -13.45 -4.52
N VAL A 157 1.00 -12.68 -4.95
CA VAL A 157 0.68 -11.37 -4.38
C VAL A 157 -0.83 -11.20 -4.22
N LEU A 158 -1.22 -10.14 -3.54
CA LEU A 158 -2.60 -9.67 -3.59
C LEU A 158 -2.90 -9.01 -4.94
N GLU A 159 -4.19 -8.87 -5.24
CA GLU A 159 -4.67 -8.32 -6.51
C GLU A 159 -4.14 -6.90 -6.77
N MET A 160 -4.23 -6.01 -5.78
CA MET A 160 -3.89 -4.58 -5.95
C MET A 160 -2.44 -4.32 -6.41
N PRO A 161 -1.39 -4.89 -5.78
CA PRO A 161 -0.02 -4.76 -6.29
C PRO A 161 0.16 -5.23 -7.74
N SER A 162 -0.52 -6.30 -8.15
CA SER A 162 -0.46 -6.81 -9.53
C SER A 162 -1.14 -5.84 -10.50
N VAL A 163 -2.34 -5.35 -10.17
CA VAL A 163 -3.07 -4.37 -10.99
C VAL A 163 -2.27 -3.08 -11.16
N LEU A 164 -1.69 -2.55 -10.07
CA LEU A 164 -0.88 -1.33 -10.10
C LEU A 164 0.42 -1.51 -10.90
N LEU A 165 1.01 -2.70 -10.87
CA LEU A 165 2.18 -3.02 -11.69
C LEU A 165 1.83 -3.06 -13.18
N MET A 166 0.74 -3.74 -13.52
CA MET A 166 0.25 -3.83 -14.90
C MET A 166 -0.14 -2.46 -15.47
N ALA A 167 -0.73 -1.58 -14.66
CA ALA A 167 -0.99 -0.20 -15.05
C ALA A 167 0.31 0.55 -15.36
N ALA A 168 1.36 0.37 -14.53
CA ALA A 168 2.66 1.01 -14.75
C ALA A 168 3.36 0.50 -16.02
N ILE A 169 3.38 -0.83 -16.24
CA ILE A 169 3.98 -1.44 -17.44
C ILE A 169 3.31 -0.92 -18.72
N ARG A 170 1.98 -0.77 -18.70
CA ARG A 170 1.20 -0.25 -19.83
C ARG A 170 1.17 1.28 -19.90
N ASN A 171 1.88 1.98 -19.02
CA ASN A 171 1.87 3.44 -18.91
C ASN A 171 0.45 4.04 -18.79
N VAL A 172 -0.46 3.33 -18.10
CA VAL A 172 -1.82 3.80 -17.81
C VAL A 172 -1.76 4.79 -16.65
N GLN A 173 -2.25 5.99 -16.88
CA GLN A 173 -2.31 7.03 -15.85
C GLN A 173 -3.47 6.78 -14.89
N ILE A 174 -3.18 6.80 -13.59
CA ILE A 174 -4.17 6.69 -12.53
C ILE A 174 -4.47 8.09 -12.02
N ALA A 175 -5.75 8.43 -11.86
CA ALA A 175 -6.21 9.79 -11.56
C ALA A 175 -5.62 10.39 -10.27
N ARG A 176 -5.25 9.54 -9.30
CA ARG A 176 -4.60 9.95 -8.05
C ARG A 176 -3.20 9.33 -7.95
N PRO A 177 -2.22 10.04 -7.35
CA PRO A 177 -0.90 9.49 -7.11
C PRO A 177 -0.98 8.18 -6.30
N THR A 178 -0.40 7.12 -6.86
CA THR A 178 -0.23 5.85 -6.14
C THR A 178 0.87 5.98 -5.09
N LEU A 179 0.88 5.10 -4.08
CA LEU A 179 1.95 5.05 -3.08
C LEU A 179 3.33 4.97 -3.75
N TYR A 180 3.47 4.18 -4.81
CA TYR A 180 4.73 4.03 -5.55
C TYR A 180 5.18 5.34 -6.23
N GLN A 181 4.24 6.15 -6.70
CA GLN A 181 4.54 7.48 -7.26
C GLN A 181 4.98 8.46 -6.17
N VAL A 182 4.31 8.43 -5.01
CA VAL A 182 4.66 9.26 -3.85
C VAL A 182 6.05 8.89 -3.33
N VAL A 183 6.38 7.59 -3.23
CA VAL A 183 7.71 7.12 -2.81
C VAL A 183 8.79 7.56 -3.81
N LYS A 184 8.54 7.45 -5.12
CA LYS A 184 9.47 7.95 -6.14
C LYS A 184 9.73 9.45 -5.97
N GLU A 185 8.69 10.27 -5.87
CA GLU A 185 8.81 11.72 -5.70
C GLU A 185 9.52 12.09 -4.39
N MET A 186 9.29 11.32 -3.32
CA MET A 186 9.97 11.49 -2.04
C MET A 186 11.47 11.21 -2.17
N ILE A 187 11.86 10.11 -2.84
CA ILE A 187 13.26 9.75 -3.09
C ILE A 187 13.96 10.88 -3.88
N ASP A 188 13.32 11.33 -4.97
CA ASP A 188 13.85 12.40 -5.82
C ASP A 188 14.05 13.71 -5.01
N LYS A 189 13.07 14.10 -4.19
CA LYS A 189 13.15 15.31 -3.34
C LYS A 189 14.18 15.23 -2.23
N LEU A 190 14.52 14.03 -1.78
CA LEU A 190 15.57 13.81 -0.78
C LEU A 190 16.98 13.79 -1.40
N GLY A 191 17.11 13.97 -2.72
CA GLY A 191 18.39 13.99 -3.41
C GLY A 191 19.00 12.61 -3.64
N TYR A 192 18.15 11.58 -3.72
CA TYR A 192 18.55 10.21 -4.05
C TYR A 192 17.93 9.78 -5.37
N GLU A 193 18.51 8.76 -5.98
CA GLU A 193 17.96 8.05 -7.13
C GLU A 193 17.89 6.56 -6.82
N VAL A 194 16.85 5.88 -7.33
CA VAL A 194 16.77 4.43 -7.27
C VAL A 194 17.79 3.86 -8.26
N LYS A 195 18.64 2.93 -7.82
CA LYS A 195 19.64 2.28 -8.67
C LYS A 195 19.13 0.96 -9.25
N LEU A 196 18.61 0.08 -8.39
CA LEU A 196 18.09 -1.24 -8.76
C LEU A 196 17.29 -1.85 -7.61
N VAL A 197 16.61 -2.96 -7.89
CA VAL A 197 15.95 -3.81 -6.90
C VAL A 197 16.50 -5.23 -7.03
N ARG A 198 16.76 -5.90 -5.89
CA ARG A 198 17.09 -7.33 -5.85
C ARG A 198 16.04 -8.11 -5.08
N VAL A 199 15.56 -9.21 -5.65
CA VAL A 199 14.86 -10.27 -4.90
C VAL A 199 15.94 -11.22 -4.37
N THR A 200 16.13 -11.22 -3.05
CA THR A 200 17.36 -11.71 -2.43
C THR A 200 17.24 -13.16 -1.96
N LYS A 201 16.22 -13.45 -1.15
CA LYS A 201 16.02 -14.75 -0.53
C LYS A 201 14.55 -15.07 -0.35
N ARG A 202 14.25 -16.33 -0.08
CA ARG A 202 12.96 -16.80 0.41
C ARG A 202 13.17 -17.50 1.73
N VAL A 203 12.33 -17.19 2.71
CA VAL A 203 12.34 -17.83 4.02
C VAL A 203 10.94 -18.40 4.24
N HIS A 204 10.84 -19.73 4.35
CA HIS A 204 9.58 -20.47 4.23
C HIS A 204 8.89 -20.16 2.89
N GLU A 205 7.75 -19.47 2.93
CA GLU A 205 6.95 -19.10 1.76
C GLU A 205 7.08 -17.62 1.38
N ALA A 206 7.85 -16.84 2.14
CA ALA A 206 7.96 -15.39 1.97
C ALA A 206 9.26 -15.00 1.25
N TYR A 207 9.12 -14.36 0.10
CA TYR A 207 10.23 -13.74 -0.62
C TYR A 207 10.56 -12.37 -0.03
N PHE A 208 11.86 -12.03 -0.02
CA PHE A 208 12.40 -10.77 0.44
C PHE A 208 13.05 -10.02 -0.74
N ALA A 209 12.96 -8.69 -0.72
CA ALA A 209 13.61 -7.85 -1.70
C ALA A 209 14.27 -6.64 -1.04
N GLN A 210 15.32 -6.13 -1.70
CA GLN A 210 16.04 -4.93 -1.31
C GLN A 210 15.95 -3.89 -2.42
N LEU A 211 15.59 -2.66 -2.06
CA LEU A 211 15.65 -1.48 -2.90
C LEU A 211 16.94 -0.73 -2.61
N TYR A 212 17.74 -0.47 -3.64
CA TYR A 212 19.00 0.25 -3.50
C TYR A 212 18.88 1.64 -4.07
N LEU A 213 19.24 2.63 -3.25
CA LEU A 213 19.31 4.04 -3.60
C LEU A 213 20.77 4.49 -3.61
N THR A 214 21.06 5.48 -4.44
CA THR A 214 22.34 6.19 -4.41
C THR A 214 22.09 7.69 -4.34
N LYS A 215 23.01 8.43 -3.73
CA LYS A 215 22.88 9.87 -3.60
C LYS A 215 23.26 10.54 -4.91
N ILE A 216 22.45 11.50 -5.36
CA ILE A 216 22.73 12.24 -6.59
C ILE A 216 24.07 12.96 -6.43
N GLY A 217 24.99 12.71 -7.37
CA GLY A 217 26.34 13.28 -7.35
C GLY A 217 27.36 12.53 -6.49
N ASN A 218 26.96 11.49 -5.73
CA ASN A 218 27.89 10.60 -5.05
C ASN A 218 27.53 9.12 -5.29
N ARG A 219 28.23 8.49 -6.24
CA ARG A 219 28.01 7.10 -6.63
C ARG A 219 28.59 6.06 -5.65
N SER A 220 29.41 6.45 -4.68
CA SER A 220 29.94 5.49 -3.69
C SER A 220 29.00 5.27 -2.51
N ASP A 221 28.09 6.23 -2.25
CA ASP A 221 27.15 6.13 -1.14
C ASP A 221 25.90 5.40 -1.60
N PHE A 222 25.65 4.23 -1.00
CA PHE A 222 24.45 3.43 -1.21
C PHE A 222 23.67 3.30 0.09
N VAL A 223 22.35 3.35 -0.04
CA VAL A 223 21.41 3.02 1.04
C VAL A 223 20.48 1.94 0.51
N SER A 224 20.28 0.90 1.32
CA SER A 224 19.37 -0.20 1.01
C SER A 224 18.16 -0.16 1.94
N PHE A 225 17.00 -0.56 1.41
CA PHE A 225 15.77 -0.72 2.16
C PHE A 225 15.18 -2.10 1.91
N ASP A 226 14.88 -2.84 2.97
CA ASP A 226 14.14 -4.08 2.88
C ASP A 226 12.67 -3.79 2.55
N LEU A 227 12.15 -4.45 1.52
CA LEU A 227 10.79 -4.33 1.04
C LEU A 227 10.21 -5.70 0.69
N ARG A 228 8.88 -5.77 0.64
CA ARG A 228 8.20 -6.89 -0.03
C ARG A 228 8.53 -6.82 -1.53
N PRO A 229 8.75 -7.96 -2.21
CA PRO A 229 9.07 -7.96 -3.64
C PRO A 229 8.04 -7.24 -4.50
N SER A 230 6.75 -7.37 -4.19
CA SER A 230 5.68 -6.69 -4.92
C SER A 230 5.83 -5.17 -4.93
N ASP A 231 6.26 -4.59 -3.80
CA ASP A 231 6.42 -3.15 -3.64
C ASP A 231 7.73 -2.69 -4.32
N ALA A 232 8.81 -3.45 -4.11
CA ALA A 232 10.10 -3.16 -4.73
C ALA A 232 10.02 -3.19 -6.26
N ILE A 233 9.40 -4.22 -6.85
CA ILE A 233 9.18 -4.35 -8.30
C ILE A 233 8.33 -3.20 -8.84
N ASN A 234 7.27 -2.82 -8.12
CA ASN A 234 6.41 -1.69 -8.51
C ASN A 234 7.16 -0.35 -8.56
N ILE A 235 8.07 -0.13 -7.62
CA ILE A 235 8.96 1.04 -7.60
C ILE A 235 9.94 0.95 -8.77
N ALA A 236 10.57 -0.22 -8.96
CA ALA A 236 11.58 -0.44 -10.00
C ALA A 236 11.05 -0.14 -11.41
N VAL A 237 9.85 -0.64 -11.75
CA VAL A 237 9.22 -0.39 -13.05
C VAL A 237 8.95 1.11 -13.28
N ARG A 238 8.52 1.85 -12.25
CA ARG A 238 8.23 3.30 -12.36
C ARG A 238 9.50 4.17 -12.40
N CYS A 239 10.56 3.70 -11.78
CA CYS A 239 11.89 4.31 -11.85
C CYS A 239 12.67 3.88 -13.09
N LYS A 240 12.20 2.86 -13.81
CA LYS A 240 12.88 2.26 -14.99
C LYS A 240 14.28 1.76 -14.65
N VAL A 241 14.40 1.08 -13.53
CA VAL A 241 15.66 0.51 -13.04
C VAL A 241 15.65 -1.02 -13.15
N PRO A 242 16.82 -1.68 -13.16
CA PRO A 242 16.90 -3.13 -13.21
C PRO A 242 16.22 -3.82 -12.04
N ILE A 243 15.57 -4.94 -12.33
CA ILE A 243 15.07 -5.90 -11.34
C ILE A 243 15.96 -7.13 -11.44
N GLN A 244 16.63 -7.44 -10.36
CA GLN A 244 17.54 -8.57 -10.26
C GLN A 244 16.99 -9.63 -9.32
N VAL A 245 17.28 -10.89 -9.59
CA VAL A 245 16.89 -12.02 -8.75
C VAL A 245 18.13 -12.84 -8.43
N ASN A 246 18.25 -13.30 -7.18
CA ASN A 246 19.34 -14.19 -6.79
C ASN A 246 19.28 -15.49 -7.63
N LYS A 247 20.41 -15.91 -8.20
CA LYS A 247 20.49 -17.06 -9.11
C LYS A 247 20.08 -18.38 -8.44
N TYR A 248 20.49 -18.59 -7.18
CA TYR A 248 20.11 -19.78 -6.43
C TYR A 248 18.61 -19.82 -6.19
N LEU A 249 18.01 -18.68 -5.85
CA LEU A 249 16.55 -18.55 -5.72
C LEU A 249 15.83 -18.82 -7.05
N ALA A 250 16.29 -18.19 -8.13
CA ALA A 250 15.71 -18.36 -9.46
C ALA A 250 15.80 -19.81 -9.95
N TYR A 251 16.92 -20.49 -9.69
CA TYR A 251 17.08 -21.90 -10.03
C TYR A 251 16.18 -22.81 -9.19
N ASN A 252 16.11 -22.60 -7.88
CA ASN A 252 15.34 -23.48 -7.01
C ASN A 252 13.85 -23.30 -7.21
N ASP A 253 13.34 -22.08 -7.15
CA ASP A 253 11.90 -21.78 -7.13
C ASP A 253 11.34 -21.41 -8.51
N GLY A 254 12.22 -21.29 -9.51
CA GLY A 254 11.83 -20.99 -10.88
C GLY A 254 11.09 -22.14 -11.55
N MET A 255 10.34 -21.80 -12.58
CA MET A 255 9.54 -22.70 -13.40
C MET A 255 9.99 -22.66 -14.86
N ARG A 256 9.99 -23.81 -15.52
CA ARG A 256 10.26 -23.94 -16.96
C ARG A 256 8.95 -24.08 -17.73
N VAL A 257 8.79 -23.37 -18.83
CA VAL A 257 7.61 -23.48 -19.71
C VAL A 257 7.74 -24.74 -20.56
N ILE A 258 6.72 -25.60 -20.56
CA ILE A 258 6.66 -26.82 -21.39
C ILE A 258 5.76 -26.59 -22.62
N GLU A 259 4.60 -25.95 -22.43
CA GLU A 259 3.64 -25.73 -23.52
C GLU A 259 3.09 -24.30 -23.48
N SER A 260 3.03 -23.67 -24.65
CA SER A 260 2.34 -22.39 -24.86
C SER A 260 1.16 -22.61 -25.80
N GLY A 261 0.02 -23.00 -25.24
CA GLY A 261 -1.20 -23.29 -26.00
C GLY A 261 -2.25 -22.18 -25.88
N LYS A 262 -2.91 -21.82 -27.00
CA LYS A 262 -4.25 -21.22 -26.95
C LYS A 262 -5.25 -22.36 -26.75
N ILE A 263 -5.70 -22.58 -25.52
CA ILE A 263 -6.83 -23.50 -25.29
C ILE A 263 -8.08 -22.82 -25.86
N THR A 264 -8.47 -23.19 -27.07
CA THR A 264 -9.71 -22.75 -27.72
C THR A 264 -10.86 -23.57 -27.15
N LYS A 265 -11.51 -22.99 -26.12
CA LYS A 265 -12.81 -23.32 -25.46
C LYS A 265 -13.51 -24.66 -25.76
N SER A 266 -13.75 -25.44 -24.71
CA SER A 266 -15.08 -26.02 -24.42
C SER A 266 -15.23 -26.46 -22.95
N LEU A 267 -15.52 -25.53 -22.04
CA LEU A 267 -16.48 -25.75 -20.95
C LEU A 267 -16.85 -24.38 -20.36
N ALA A 268 -18.15 -24.08 -20.40
CA ALA A 268 -18.92 -23.04 -19.73
C ALA A 268 -18.22 -21.75 -19.24
N SER A 269 -18.73 -20.62 -19.75
CA SER A 269 -18.79 -19.29 -19.11
C SER A 269 -18.05 -19.10 -17.78
N ASP A 270 -16.92 -18.38 -17.78
CA ASP A 270 -16.42 -17.69 -16.58
C ASP A 270 -15.51 -16.50 -16.94
N GLY A 271 -15.97 -15.72 -17.93
CA GLY A 271 -15.31 -14.50 -18.39
C GLY A 271 -15.77 -13.21 -17.71
N LEU A 272 -16.65 -13.29 -16.71
CA LEU A 272 -17.22 -12.13 -16.00
C LEU A 272 -17.40 -12.39 -14.49
N LEU A 273 -16.38 -12.95 -13.82
CA LEU A 273 -16.40 -13.23 -12.38
C LEU A 273 -16.24 -11.99 -11.47
N PHE A 274 -16.75 -10.83 -11.89
CA PHE A 274 -17.03 -9.73 -10.96
C PHE A 274 -18.41 -9.09 -11.16
N THR A 275 -19.16 -9.50 -12.19
CA THR A 275 -20.50 -8.94 -12.47
C THR A 275 -21.62 -9.97 -12.33
N GLU A 276 -21.30 -11.26 -12.18
CA GLU A 276 -22.31 -12.32 -12.04
C GLU A 276 -22.54 -12.83 -10.60
N LEU A 277 -21.76 -12.40 -9.60
CA LEU A 277 -22.06 -12.75 -8.20
C LEU A 277 -23.35 -12.09 -7.67
N ASP A 278 -23.83 -11.03 -8.33
CA ASP A 278 -25.12 -10.37 -8.03
C ASP A 278 -26.28 -10.85 -8.91
N ARG A 279 -26.05 -11.83 -9.80
CA ARG A 279 -27.13 -12.37 -10.64
C ARG A 279 -27.79 -13.51 -9.86
N PRO A 280 -29.08 -13.41 -9.50
CA PRO A 280 -29.72 -14.47 -8.74
C PRO A 280 -29.76 -15.74 -9.62
N SER A 281 -29.02 -16.77 -9.22
CA SER A 281 -29.28 -18.11 -9.73
C SER A 281 -30.72 -18.44 -9.35
N SER A 282 -31.58 -18.76 -10.32
CA SER A 282 -32.98 -19.11 -10.08
C SER A 282 -33.17 -20.38 -9.24
N GLN A 283 -32.08 -21.05 -8.87
CA GLN A 283 -32.06 -22.17 -7.94
C GLN A 283 -32.03 -21.69 -6.48
N PRO A 284 -32.89 -22.25 -5.61
CA PRO A 284 -32.87 -21.94 -4.18
C PRO A 284 -31.59 -22.47 -3.53
N CYS A 285 -30.61 -21.59 -3.31
CA CYS A 285 -29.39 -21.91 -2.59
C CYS A 285 -29.66 -22.05 -1.08
N LEU A 286 -29.05 -23.06 -0.46
CA LEU A 286 -29.23 -23.36 0.95
C LEU A 286 -28.70 -22.24 1.84
N ASP A 287 -27.61 -21.60 1.42
CA ASP A 287 -26.99 -20.49 2.17
C ASP A 287 -27.91 -19.26 2.22
N THR A 288 -28.66 -18.95 1.16
CA THR A 288 -29.67 -17.87 1.19
C THR A 288 -30.83 -18.20 2.12
N LYS A 289 -31.27 -19.46 2.19
CA LYS A 289 -32.30 -19.86 3.17
C LYS A 289 -31.80 -19.66 4.60
N GLU A 290 -30.58 -20.08 4.89
CA GLU A 290 -29.97 -19.89 6.21
C GLU A 290 -29.82 -18.41 6.56
N PHE A 291 -29.33 -17.61 5.61
CA PHE A 291 -29.20 -16.16 5.75
C PHE A 291 -30.55 -15.49 6.05
N ASN A 292 -31.61 -15.87 5.34
CA ASN A 292 -32.96 -15.33 5.58
C ASN A 292 -33.49 -15.67 6.98
N LEU A 293 -33.27 -16.89 7.47
CA LEU A 293 -33.66 -17.29 8.83
C LEU A 293 -32.93 -16.46 9.89
N ILE A 294 -31.61 -16.29 9.74
CA ILE A 294 -30.79 -15.46 10.65
C ILE A 294 -31.24 -14.00 10.60
N ARG A 295 -31.47 -13.46 9.40
CA ARG A 295 -31.94 -12.08 9.21
C ARG A 295 -33.29 -11.85 9.89
N ASN A 296 -34.24 -12.76 9.71
CA ASN A 296 -35.57 -12.64 10.33
C ASN A 296 -35.50 -12.75 11.86
N MET A 297 -34.66 -13.64 12.38
CA MET A 297 -34.40 -13.76 13.82
C MET A 297 -33.82 -12.45 14.39
N LEU A 298 -32.84 -11.84 13.70
CA LEU A 298 -32.21 -10.58 14.13
C LEU A 298 -33.19 -9.40 14.08
N ILE A 299 -34.00 -9.30 13.03
CA ILE A 299 -35.05 -8.27 12.92
C ILE A 299 -36.04 -8.40 14.08
N ALA A 300 -36.55 -9.61 14.33
CA ALA A 300 -37.48 -9.86 15.44
C ALA A 300 -36.85 -9.53 16.80
N ALA A 301 -35.56 -9.82 17.00
CA ALA A 301 -34.85 -9.48 18.23
C ALA A 301 -34.69 -7.96 18.43
N VAL A 302 -34.37 -7.22 17.37
CA VAL A 302 -34.25 -5.74 17.40
C VAL A 302 -35.61 -5.07 17.63
N GLU A 303 -36.67 -5.65 17.09
CA GLU A 303 -38.06 -5.19 17.29
C GLU A 303 -38.68 -5.68 18.60
N GLU A 304 -37.91 -6.31 19.49
CA GLU A 304 -38.36 -6.86 20.78
C GLU A 304 -39.48 -7.92 20.67
N ARG A 305 -39.64 -8.55 19.49
CA ARG A 305 -40.55 -9.68 19.24
C ARG A 305 -39.87 -10.99 19.59
N TYR A 306 -39.63 -11.21 20.88
CA TYR A 306 -38.84 -12.36 21.36
C TYR A 306 -39.45 -13.74 21.06
N ASN A 307 -40.78 -13.86 21.03
CA ASN A 307 -41.46 -15.11 20.68
C ASN A 307 -41.19 -15.51 19.22
N ASP A 308 -41.24 -14.56 18.30
CA ASP A 308 -40.97 -14.78 16.88
C ASP A 308 -39.48 -15.08 16.66
N ALA A 309 -38.58 -14.37 17.38
CA ALA A 309 -37.16 -14.64 17.34
C ALA A 309 -36.83 -16.07 17.81
N ALA A 310 -37.52 -16.58 18.84
CA ALA A 310 -37.37 -17.95 19.30
C ALA A 310 -37.83 -18.97 18.25
N GLN A 311 -38.95 -18.72 17.55
CA GLN A 311 -39.41 -19.57 16.45
C GLN A 311 -38.38 -19.63 15.32
N TRP A 312 -37.86 -18.48 14.87
CA TRP A 312 -36.83 -18.43 13.82
C TRP A 312 -35.53 -19.14 14.21
N ARG A 313 -35.13 -19.06 15.49
CA ARG A 313 -33.97 -19.78 16.03
C ARG A 313 -34.18 -21.30 15.96
N ASP A 314 -35.36 -21.77 16.34
CA ASP A 314 -35.67 -23.19 16.37
C ASP A 314 -35.76 -23.75 14.93
N GLU A 315 -36.33 -22.99 13.98
CA GLU A 315 -36.31 -23.31 12.56
C GLU A 315 -34.89 -23.36 11.97
N LEU A 316 -34.03 -22.40 12.34
CA LEU A 316 -32.61 -22.38 11.95
C LEU A 316 -31.88 -23.63 12.49
N GLY A 317 -32.17 -24.03 13.73
CA GLY A 317 -31.64 -25.24 14.33
C GLY A 317 -32.02 -26.50 13.55
N GLN A 318 -33.32 -26.64 13.22
CA GLN A 318 -33.80 -27.77 12.40
C GLN A 318 -33.18 -27.76 10.99
N PHE A 319 -33.03 -26.58 10.38
CA PHE A 319 -32.41 -26.44 9.06
C PHE A 319 -30.95 -26.90 9.08
N ARG A 320 -30.16 -26.47 10.08
CA ARG A 320 -28.75 -26.88 10.26
C ARG A 320 -28.61 -28.38 10.55
N ALA A 321 -29.49 -28.94 11.37
CA ALA A 321 -29.51 -30.39 11.64
C ALA A 321 -29.76 -31.21 10.36
N LYS A 322 -30.75 -30.80 9.55
CA LYS A 322 -31.04 -31.44 8.25
C LYS A 322 -29.87 -31.28 7.25
N ARG A 323 -29.19 -30.13 7.25
CA ARG A 323 -28.01 -29.87 6.40
C ARG A 323 -26.83 -30.76 6.78
N ASN A 324 -26.60 -30.96 8.08
CA ASN A 324 -25.52 -31.82 8.57
C ASN A 324 -25.76 -33.29 8.25
N LEU A 325 -27.01 -33.79 8.31
CA LEU A 325 -27.32 -35.17 7.89
C LEU A 325 -27.00 -35.43 6.41
N LYS A 326 -27.26 -34.46 5.51
CA LYS A 326 -26.97 -34.57 4.07
C LYS A 326 -25.47 -34.52 3.70
N LYS A 327 -24.58 -34.20 4.65
CA LYS A 327 -23.13 -34.21 4.42
C LYS A 327 -22.49 -35.59 4.65
N TYR A 328 -23.22 -36.53 5.25
CA TYR A 328 -22.73 -37.87 5.63
C TYR A 328 -23.47 -39.02 4.91
N THR A 329 -24.29 -38.70 3.92
CA THR A 329 -24.94 -39.64 3.00
C THR A 329 -24.64 -39.25 1.56
#